data_AF-A0ABD0MQX2-F1
#
_entry.id   AF-A0ABD0MQX2-F1
#
_cell.length_a   1.000
_cell.length_b   1.000
_cell.length_c   1.000
_cell.angle_alpha   90.00
_cell.angle_beta   90.00
_cell.angle_gamma   90.00
#
_symmetry.space_group_name_H-M   'P 1'
#
loop_
_entity.id
_entity.type
_entity.pdbx_description
1 polymer ?
#
loop_
_entity_poly.entity_id
_entity_poly.type
_entity_poly.pdbx_seq_one_letter_code
_entity_poly.pdbx_strand_id
1 'polypeptide(L)'
;LWSDRDPESYAIVSDSLEHDKRSVATFLSKIVEDIKMKHPAMKEIHIFSDGTASQFKNKFMWCFMSTTFKELFPTLRVQWHFFATSHGKGAVDGVGATVKRAVNTDVLCRQAVLVTDAASFVASARQSCPNINIKLITSSEITEFIQHHNLNEKWANTSAVPGTQSVHHIEPVSWGEVRHKIYSEAEQSGVHTLLHSEITSAESPEHKSSEHQSTAAKNIKTGDCVLVQFKANKSFRQFVGLGTGNKVLKKE
;
A
#
# COMPACT_ATOMS: atom_id res chain seq x y z
N LEU A 1 6.77 -9.17 3.74
CA LEU A 1 5.67 -9.24 4.69
C LEU A 1 6.36 -9.47 6.02
N TRP A 2 5.91 -8.92 7.13
CA TRP A 2 6.20 -9.56 8.41
C TRP A 2 4.98 -10.41 8.71
N SER A 3 5.16 -11.69 8.99
CA SER A 3 4.12 -12.58 9.50
C SER A 3 4.85 -13.57 10.40
N ASP A 4 4.14 -14.55 10.97
CA ASP A 4 4.74 -15.56 11.88
C ASP A 4 5.69 -16.53 11.16
N ARG A 5 5.87 -16.29 9.87
CA ARG A 5 6.67 -17.06 8.93
C ARG A 5 7.73 -16.15 8.30
N ASP A 6 8.50 -16.74 7.41
CA ASP A 6 9.50 -16.02 6.64
C ASP A 6 8.88 -14.85 5.83
N PRO A 7 9.63 -13.76 5.66
CA PRO A 7 9.13 -12.59 4.96
C PRO A 7 8.89 -12.89 3.48
N GLU A 8 7.65 -12.71 3.03
CA GLU A 8 7.34 -12.80 1.60
C GLU A 8 7.65 -11.49 0.87
N SER A 9 8.27 -11.59 -0.30
CA SER A 9 8.56 -10.46 -1.19
C SER A 9 7.62 -10.49 -2.39
N TYR A 10 7.13 -9.32 -2.79
CA TYR A 10 6.32 -9.15 -3.99
C TYR A 10 7.03 -8.24 -4.99
N ALA A 11 6.77 -8.46 -6.27
CA ALA A 11 7.25 -7.61 -7.35
C ALA A 11 6.14 -7.50 -8.38
N ILE A 12 5.55 -6.31 -8.50
CA ILE A 12 4.57 -6.01 -9.54
C ILE A 12 5.31 -5.47 -10.75
N VAL A 13 5.01 -6.03 -11.91
CA VAL A 13 5.48 -5.55 -13.22
C VAL A 13 4.26 -5.12 -14.01
N SER A 14 4.35 -3.99 -14.70
CA SER A 14 3.29 -3.48 -15.55
C SER A 14 3.88 -2.95 -16.86
N ASP A 15 3.11 -3.05 -17.94
CA ASP A 15 3.31 -2.35 -19.22
C ASP A 15 2.87 -0.87 -19.13
N SER A 16 2.09 -0.50 -18.11
CA SER A 16 1.77 0.90 -17.84
C SER A 16 3.00 1.69 -17.41
N LEU A 17 3.21 2.85 -18.07
CA LEU A 17 4.25 3.81 -17.70
C LEU A 17 3.76 4.82 -16.65
N GLU A 18 2.45 4.81 -16.34
CA GLU A 18 1.85 5.71 -15.37
C GLU A 18 2.18 5.28 -13.94
N HIS A 19 2.69 6.25 -13.18
CA HIS A 19 3.15 6.07 -11.80
C HIS A 19 2.33 6.92 -10.85
N ASP A 20 1.01 6.73 -10.88
CA ASP A 20 0.04 7.53 -10.15
C ASP A 20 -0.83 6.66 -9.21
N LYS A 21 -1.79 7.32 -8.56
CA LYS A 21 -2.82 6.73 -7.70
C LYS A 21 -3.56 5.52 -8.32
N ARG A 22 -3.72 5.45 -9.65
CA ARG A 22 -4.46 4.36 -10.31
C ARG A 22 -3.69 3.05 -10.17
N SER A 23 -2.42 3.09 -10.57
CA SER A 23 -1.50 1.96 -10.43
C SER A 23 -1.40 1.52 -8.97
N VAL A 24 -1.24 2.47 -8.02
CA VAL A 24 -1.13 2.14 -6.59
C VAL A 24 -2.41 1.47 -6.06
N ALA A 25 -3.59 1.98 -6.37
CA ALA A 25 -4.86 1.40 -5.93
C ALA A 25 -5.04 -0.05 -6.43
N THR A 26 -4.76 -0.29 -7.71
CA THR A 26 -4.85 -1.63 -8.30
C THR A 26 -3.80 -2.57 -7.70
N PHE A 27 -2.54 -2.15 -7.63
CA PHE A 27 -1.43 -2.99 -7.14
C PHE A 27 -1.62 -3.37 -5.68
N LEU A 28 -1.99 -2.40 -4.84
CA LEU A 28 -2.26 -2.64 -3.43
C LEU A 28 -3.40 -3.65 -3.26
N SER A 29 -4.49 -3.50 -4.02
CA SER A 29 -5.63 -4.44 -3.98
C SER A 29 -5.21 -5.86 -4.37
N LYS A 30 -4.44 -6.01 -5.46
CA LYS A 30 -3.96 -7.33 -5.92
C LYS A 30 -2.99 -8.01 -4.97
N ILE A 31 -2.18 -7.23 -4.26
CA ILE A 31 -1.27 -7.76 -3.24
C ILE A 31 -2.07 -8.22 -2.01
N VAL A 32 -3.01 -7.40 -1.54
CA VAL A 32 -3.84 -7.75 -0.37
C VAL A 32 -4.76 -8.93 -0.68
N GLU A 33 -5.30 -9.03 -1.90
CA GLU A 33 -6.07 -10.19 -2.38
C GLU A 33 -5.25 -11.49 -2.27
N ASP A 34 -4.02 -11.49 -2.78
CA ASP A 34 -3.12 -12.64 -2.73
C ASP A 34 -2.74 -13.02 -1.29
N ILE A 35 -2.42 -12.02 -0.46
CA ILE A 35 -2.10 -12.23 0.96
C ILE A 35 -3.31 -12.80 1.70
N LYS A 36 -4.51 -12.27 1.46
CA LYS A 36 -5.74 -12.74 2.12
C LYS A 36 -6.12 -14.14 1.68
N MET A 37 -5.84 -14.52 0.43
CA MET A 37 -6.00 -15.88 -0.06
C MET A 37 -5.07 -16.86 0.67
N LYS A 38 -3.79 -16.49 0.87
CA LYS A 38 -2.81 -17.29 1.62
C LYS A 38 -3.08 -17.29 3.14
N HIS A 39 -3.60 -16.19 3.66
CA HIS A 39 -3.86 -15.97 5.08
C HIS A 39 -5.30 -15.47 5.32
N PRO A 40 -6.33 -16.32 5.18
CA PRO A 40 -7.73 -15.91 5.33
C PRO A 40 -8.05 -15.33 6.71
N ALA A 41 -7.33 -15.77 7.74
CA ALA A 41 -7.48 -15.31 9.11
C ALA A 41 -6.90 -13.91 9.39
N MET A 42 -6.20 -13.27 8.46
CA MET A 42 -5.61 -11.93 8.64
C MET A 42 -6.69 -10.90 8.99
N LYS A 43 -6.59 -10.26 10.16
CA LYS A 43 -7.56 -9.26 10.64
C LYS A 43 -7.09 -7.83 10.49
N GLU A 44 -5.78 -7.64 10.39
CA GLU A 44 -5.16 -6.33 10.37
C GLU A 44 -3.99 -6.28 9.38
N ILE A 45 -3.88 -5.15 8.68
CA ILE A 45 -2.75 -4.83 7.81
C ILE A 45 -2.22 -3.43 8.12
N HIS A 46 -0.91 -3.32 8.21
CA HIS A 46 -0.20 -2.06 8.34
C HIS A 46 0.54 -1.77 7.04
N ILE A 47 0.23 -0.65 6.41
CA ILE A 47 0.92 -0.19 5.22
C ILE A 47 1.86 0.93 5.65
N PHE A 48 3.07 0.94 5.13
CA PHE A 48 4.11 1.91 5.38
C PHE A 48 4.57 2.41 4.02
N SER A 49 4.46 3.69 3.72
CA SER A 49 4.97 4.21 2.45
C SER A 49 5.70 5.52 2.63
N ASP A 50 6.49 5.91 1.62
CA ASP A 50 6.96 7.27 1.53
C ASP A 50 5.79 8.26 1.36
N GLY A 51 6.08 9.55 1.58
CA GLY A 51 5.13 10.64 1.48
C GLY A 51 4.91 11.18 0.05
N THR A 52 5.21 10.43 -1.01
CA THR A 52 5.08 10.93 -2.39
C THR A 52 3.62 11.26 -2.72
N ALA A 53 3.35 12.53 -2.96
CA ALA A 53 2.01 13.04 -3.19
C ALA A 53 1.35 12.48 -4.46
N SER A 54 2.10 12.20 -5.53
CA SER A 54 1.49 11.65 -6.76
C SER A 54 1.02 10.20 -6.62
N GLN A 55 1.49 9.47 -5.59
CA GLN A 55 1.34 8.02 -5.48
C GLN A 55 0.60 7.61 -4.20
N PHE A 56 1.12 7.96 -3.03
CA PHE A 56 0.62 7.43 -1.75
C PHE A 56 -0.09 8.49 -0.93
N LYS A 57 0.56 9.62 -0.71
CA LYS A 57 0.14 10.61 0.29
C LYS A 57 -0.71 11.71 -0.36
N ASN A 58 -1.92 11.34 -0.79
CA ASN A 58 -2.89 12.25 -1.38
C ASN A 58 -4.34 11.88 -1.03
N LYS A 59 -5.24 12.85 -1.18
CA LYS A 59 -6.67 12.71 -0.90
C LYS A 59 -7.34 11.55 -1.65
N PHE A 60 -6.88 11.25 -2.87
CA PHE A 60 -7.47 10.21 -3.70
C PHE A 60 -7.19 8.81 -3.15
N MET A 61 -5.96 8.58 -2.68
CA MET A 61 -5.63 7.33 -1.99
C MET A 61 -6.39 7.20 -0.69
N TRP A 62 -6.57 8.30 0.06
CA TRP A 62 -7.35 8.26 1.30
C TRP A 62 -8.81 7.91 1.01
N CYS A 63 -9.39 8.48 -0.04
CA CYS A 63 -10.74 8.17 -0.51
C CYS A 63 -10.84 6.70 -0.93
N PHE A 64 -9.86 6.19 -1.66
CA PHE A 64 -9.78 4.78 -2.04
C PHE A 64 -9.76 3.88 -0.79
N MET A 65 -8.95 4.22 0.21
CA MET A 65 -8.85 3.46 1.46
C MET A 65 -10.16 3.44 2.24
N SER A 66 -10.89 4.56 2.31
CA SER A 66 -12.17 4.65 3.02
C SER A 66 -13.39 4.20 2.22
N THR A 67 -13.22 3.80 0.96
CA THR A 67 -14.32 3.31 0.11
C THR A 67 -13.98 1.95 -0.46
N THR A 68 -13.44 1.90 -1.68
CA THR A 68 -13.20 0.67 -2.44
C THR A 68 -12.36 -0.35 -1.68
N PHE A 69 -11.32 0.07 -0.94
CA PHE A 69 -10.53 -0.88 -0.15
C PHE A 69 -11.36 -1.56 0.94
N LYS A 70 -12.25 -0.81 1.62
CA LYS A 70 -13.17 -1.36 2.63
C LYS A 70 -14.29 -2.20 2.01
N GLU A 71 -14.74 -1.86 0.80
CA GLU A 71 -15.68 -2.68 0.02
C GLU A 71 -15.06 -4.03 -0.35
N LEU A 72 -13.80 -4.04 -0.80
CA LEU A 72 -13.06 -5.25 -1.15
C LEU A 72 -12.67 -6.10 0.07
N PHE A 73 -12.30 -5.46 1.18
CA PHE A 73 -11.79 -6.13 2.38
C PHE A 73 -12.53 -5.66 3.64
N PRO A 74 -13.85 -5.96 3.77
CA PRO A 74 -14.71 -5.38 4.81
C PRO A 74 -14.25 -5.74 6.22
N THR A 75 -13.75 -6.96 6.41
CA THR A 75 -13.29 -7.47 7.71
C THR A 75 -11.85 -7.08 8.07
N LEU A 76 -11.11 -6.47 7.14
CA LEU A 76 -9.72 -6.10 7.35
C LEU A 76 -9.64 -4.69 7.96
N ARG A 77 -8.98 -4.57 9.12
CA ARG A 77 -8.54 -3.26 9.62
C ARG A 77 -7.27 -2.87 8.89
N VAL A 78 -7.22 -1.64 8.39
CA VAL A 78 -6.05 -1.12 7.68
C VAL A 78 -5.57 0.16 8.34
N GLN A 79 -4.28 0.20 8.62
CA GLN A 79 -3.56 1.40 9.04
C GLN A 79 -2.51 1.71 7.98
N TRP A 80 -2.41 2.97 7.55
CA TRP A 80 -1.40 3.40 6.60
C TRP A 80 -0.55 4.51 7.19
N HIS A 81 0.71 4.17 7.43
CA HIS A 81 1.76 5.00 7.97
C HIS A 81 2.60 5.62 6.84
N PHE A 82 3.00 6.88 7.01
CA PHE A 82 3.86 7.59 6.07
C PHE A 82 5.17 8.01 6.72
N PHE A 83 6.29 7.67 6.09
CA PHE A 83 7.60 8.13 6.55
C PHE A 83 7.79 9.63 6.32
N ALA A 84 8.66 10.25 7.12
CA ALA A 84 9.07 11.63 6.91
C ALA A 84 9.84 11.79 5.59
N THR A 85 9.62 12.94 4.95
CA THR A 85 10.21 13.29 3.66
C THR A 85 11.74 13.25 3.78
N SER A 86 12.42 12.56 2.86
CA SER A 86 13.89 12.49 2.73
C SER A 86 14.65 11.47 3.60
N HIS A 87 14.02 10.42 4.14
CA HIS A 87 14.74 9.32 4.79
C HIS A 87 14.89 8.08 3.89
N GLY A 88 16.13 7.75 3.51
CA GLY A 88 16.67 6.40 3.21
C GLY A 88 16.04 5.54 2.10
N LYS A 89 16.84 4.63 1.51
CA LYS A 89 16.34 3.53 0.67
C LYS A 89 15.64 2.49 1.55
N GLY A 90 14.59 1.89 1.03
CA GLY A 90 13.78 0.93 1.74
C GLY A 90 13.85 -0.49 1.23
N ALA A 91 13.11 -1.38 1.88
CA ALA A 91 13.01 -2.77 1.47
C ALA A 91 12.46 -2.97 0.06
N VAL A 92 11.51 -2.13 -0.37
CA VAL A 92 11.00 -2.12 -1.76
C VAL A 92 12.11 -1.93 -2.76
N ASP A 93 12.99 -0.97 -2.50
CA ASP A 93 14.09 -0.66 -3.38
C ASP A 93 15.02 -1.88 -3.51
N GLY A 94 15.22 -2.62 -2.41
CA GLY A 94 15.99 -3.87 -2.40
C GLY A 94 15.37 -4.95 -3.28
N VAL A 95 14.07 -5.23 -3.14
CA VAL A 95 13.37 -6.23 -3.94
C VAL A 95 13.36 -5.82 -5.42
N GLY A 96 12.98 -4.57 -5.72
CA GLY A 96 12.96 -4.05 -7.09
C GLY A 96 14.36 -4.07 -7.73
N ALA A 97 15.40 -3.68 -6.99
CA ALA A 97 16.78 -3.74 -7.47
C ALA A 97 17.24 -5.18 -7.71
N THR A 98 16.84 -6.12 -6.84
CA THR A 98 17.17 -7.55 -6.97
C THR A 98 16.57 -8.12 -8.25
N VAL A 99 15.27 -7.91 -8.47
CA VAL A 99 14.56 -8.39 -9.66
C VAL A 99 15.16 -7.78 -10.94
N LYS A 100 15.35 -6.45 -10.96
CA LYS A 100 15.96 -5.75 -12.11
C LYS A 100 17.37 -6.26 -12.40
N ARG A 101 18.19 -6.45 -11.37
CA ARG A 101 19.56 -6.94 -11.52
C ARG A 101 19.60 -8.37 -12.03
N ALA A 102 18.72 -9.24 -11.54
CA ALA A 102 18.62 -10.61 -12.00
C ALA A 102 18.28 -10.66 -13.50
N VAL A 103 17.20 -10.01 -13.91
CA VAL A 103 16.80 -9.95 -15.33
C VAL A 103 17.89 -9.33 -16.21
N ASN A 104 18.51 -8.24 -15.76
CA ASN A 104 19.61 -7.62 -16.50
C ASN A 104 20.81 -8.57 -16.65
N THR A 105 21.11 -9.37 -15.62
CA THR A 105 22.18 -10.38 -15.68
C THR A 105 21.82 -11.47 -16.70
N ASP A 106 20.58 -11.95 -16.73
CA ASP A 106 20.15 -12.95 -17.71
C ASP A 106 20.29 -12.46 -19.15
N VAL A 107 19.95 -11.18 -19.40
CA VAL A 107 20.11 -10.54 -20.71
C VAL A 107 21.60 -10.45 -21.08
N LEU A 108 22.45 -9.97 -20.17
CA LEU A 108 23.89 -9.80 -20.41
C LEU A 108 24.60 -11.15 -20.63
N CYS A 109 24.22 -12.19 -19.90
CA CYS A 109 24.78 -13.53 -20.01
C CYS A 109 24.14 -14.37 -21.13
N ARG A 110 23.24 -13.78 -21.94
CA ARG A 110 22.49 -14.47 -23.01
C ARG A 110 21.73 -15.71 -22.50
N GLN A 111 21.29 -15.68 -21.24
CA GLN A 111 20.49 -16.72 -20.60
C GLN A 111 18.98 -16.48 -20.76
N ALA A 112 18.58 -15.24 -21.07
CA ALA A 112 17.20 -14.91 -21.42
C ALA A 112 16.98 -14.86 -22.94
N VAL A 113 15.89 -15.46 -23.40
CA VAL A 113 15.37 -15.33 -24.77
C VAL A 113 14.67 -13.98 -24.88
N LEU A 114 15.45 -12.90 -24.99
CA LEU A 114 15.02 -11.53 -25.33
C LEU A 114 13.93 -10.90 -24.43
N VAL A 115 14.32 -9.91 -23.62
CA VAL A 115 13.39 -9.14 -22.76
C VAL A 115 13.01 -7.83 -23.47
N THR A 116 11.83 -7.79 -24.10
CA THR A 116 11.35 -6.63 -24.90
C THR A 116 10.09 -5.98 -24.35
N ASP A 117 9.39 -6.63 -23.45
CA ASP A 117 8.11 -6.18 -22.89
C ASP A 117 7.94 -6.61 -21.42
N ALA A 118 6.82 -6.23 -20.81
CA ALA A 118 6.54 -6.57 -19.42
C ALA A 118 6.37 -8.08 -19.18
N ALA A 119 5.82 -8.81 -20.15
CA ALA A 119 5.55 -10.24 -20.03
C ALA A 119 6.86 -11.07 -20.09
N SER A 120 7.72 -10.77 -21.07
CA SER A 120 9.06 -11.34 -21.19
C SER A 120 9.94 -10.98 -20.00
N PHE A 121 9.83 -9.77 -19.46
CA PHE A 121 10.48 -9.40 -18.19
C PHE A 121 10.02 -10.29 -17.03
N VAL A 122 8.70 -10.51 -16.89
CA VAL A 122 8.14 -11.37 -15.84
C VAL A 122 8.59 -12.82 -15.99
N ALA A 123 8.67 -13.34 -17.21
CA ALA A 123 9.14 -14.69 -17.47
C ALA A 123 10.59 -14.88 -17.00
N SER A 124 11.52 -13.99 -17.39
CA SER A 124 12.90 -14.01 -16.91
C SER A 124 13.00 -13.79 -15.41
N ALA A 125 12.24 -12.83 -14.86
CA ALA A 125 12.26 -12.55 -13.43
C ALA A 125 11.82 -13.76 -12.59
N ARG A 126 10.78 -14.50 -13.02
CA ARG A 126 10.30 -15.68 -12.28
C ARG A 126 11.30 -16.82 -12.28
N GLN A 127 12.04 -16.98 -13.38
CA GLN A 127 13.12 -17.97 -13.48
C GLN A 127 14.26 -17.64 -12.51
N SER A 128 14.67 -16.37 -12.46
CA SER A 128 15.88 -15.96 -11.75
C SER A 128 15.64 -15.51 -10.30
N CYS A 129 14.39 -15.26 -9.92
CA CYS A 129 13.97 -14.87 -8.57
C CYS A 129 12.81 -15.73 -8.06
N PRO A 130 12.97 -17.07 -7.89
CA PRO A 130 11.87 -17.97 -7.55
C PRO A 130 11.23 -17.70 -6.18
N ASN A 131 11.96 -17.01 -5.28
CA ASN A 131 11.47 -16.67 -3.93
C ASN A 131 10.74 -15.32 -3.87
N ILE A 132 10.58 -14.62 -5.01
CA ILE A 132 9.85 -13.36 -5.09
C ILE A 132 8.54 -13.60 -5.84
N ASN A 133 7.41 -13.24 -5.22
CA ASN A 133 6.09 -13.32 -5.84
C ASN A 133 5.98 -12.25 -6.94
N ILE A 134 6.31 -12.63 -8.18
CA ILE A 134 6.27 -11.72 -9.34
C ILE A 134 4.90 -11.81 -10.02
N LYS A 135 4.20 -10.67 -10.09
CA LYS A 135 2.90 -10.54 -10.76
C LYS A 135 3.00 -9.54 -11.91
N LEU A 136 2.43 -9.92 -13.06
CA LEU A 136 2.14 -8.99 -14.14
C LEU A 136 0.77 -8.37 -13.85
N ILE A 137 0.66 -7.05 -13.89
CA ILE A 137 -0.61 -6.32 -13.89
C ILE A 137 -0.59 -5.37 -15.07
N THR A 138 -1.44 -5.60 -16.06
CA THR A 138 -1.43 -4.83 -17.29
C THR A 138 -2.10 -3.46 -17.14
N SER A 139 -1.83 -2.56 -18.08
CA SER A 139 -2.48 -1.27 -18.24
C SER A 139 -4.00 -1.41 -18.43
N SER A 140 -4.44 -2.48 -19.12
CA SER A 140 -5.86 -2.82 -19.25
C SER A 140 -6.46 -3.24 -17.90
N GLU A 141 -5.79 -4.11 -17.13
CA GLU A 141 -6.26 -4.51 -15.80
C GLU A 141 -6.35 -3.33 -14.82
N ILE A 142 -5.40 -2.38 -14.90
CA ILE A 142 -5.49 -1.14 -14.13
C ILE A 142 -6.74 -0.36 -14.54
N THR A 143 -6.95 -0.16 -15.84
CA THR A 143 -8.09 0.62 -16.36
C THR A 143 -9.43 -0.02 -15.97
N GLU A 144 -9.55 -1.33 -16.16
CA GLU A 144 -10.71 -2.13 -15.77
C GLU A 144 -10.99 -2.03 -14.27
N PHE A 145 -9.97 -2.13 -13.42
CA PHE A 145 -10.12 -1.97 -11.98
C PHE A 145 -10.65 -0.57 -11.60
N ILE A 146 -10.11 0.48 -12.21
CA ILE A 146 -10.56 1.86 -11.96
C ILE A 146 -12.01 2.07 -12.40
N GLN A 147 -12.39 1.52 -13.55
CA GLN A 147 -13.75 1.60 -14.09
C GLN A 147 -14.73 0.79 -13.24
N HIS A 148 -14.42 -0.47 -12.95
CA HIS A 148 -15.27 -1.37 -12.19
C HIS A 148 -15.65 -0.83 -10.80
N HIS A 149 -14.73 -0.11 -10.16
CA HIS A 149 -14.96 0.46 -8.83
C HIS A 149 -15.37 1.95 -8.84
N ASN A 150 -15.68 2.53 -10.00
CA ASN A 150 -16.04 3.93 -10.19
C ASN A 150 -15.05 4.91 -9.52
N LEU A 151 -13.76 4.58 -9.54
CA LEU A 151 -12.77 5.36 -8.79
C LEU A 151 -12.58 6.76 -9.33
N ASN A 152 -12.71 6.95 -10.65
CA ASN A 152 -12.63 8.30 -11.24
C ASN A 152 -13.75 9.23 -10.71
N GLU A 153 -14.96 8.71 -10.53
CA GLU A 153 -16.09 9.47 -10.00
C GLU A 153 -15.91 9.78 -8.51
N LYS A 154 -15.55 8.76 -7.72
CA LYS A 154 -15.20 8.93 -6.30
C LYS A 154 -14.11 9.99 -6.12
N TRP A 155 -13.08 9.97 -6.95
CA TRP A 155 -11.98 10.94 -6.91
C TRP A 155 -12.38 12.34 -7.36
N ALA A 156 -13.25 12.47 -8.37
CA ALA A 156 -13.76 13.77 -8.80
C ALA A 156 -14.53 14.48 -7.68
N ASN A 157 -15.27 13.71 -6.87
CA ASN A 157 -16.07 14.21 -5.75
C ASN A 157 -15.31 14.31 -4.42
N THR A 158 -14.02 13.92 -4.39
CA THR A 158 -13.23 13.91 -3.15
C THR A 158 -12.85 15.33 -2.69
N SER A 159 -13.21 15.69 -1.46
CA SER A 159 -12.86 16.97 -0.84
C SER A 159 -11.35 17.14 -0.63
N ALA A 160 -10.85 18.38 -0.72
CA ALA A 160 -9.44 18.66 -0.44
C ALA A 160 -9.13 18.50 1.05
N VAL A 161 -7.93 18.00 1.37
CA VAL A 161 -7.47 17.84 2.76
C VAL A 161 -6.28 18.75 3.05
N PRO A 162 -6.50 19.91 3.70
CA PRO A 162 -5.42 20.80 4.10
C PRO A 162 -4.40 20.09 5.01
N GLY A 163 -3.13 20.45 4.90
CA GLY A 163 -2.10 19.88 5.77
C GLY A 163 -1.80 18.40 5.52
N THR A 164 -2.19 17.83 4.37
CA THR A 164 -1.88 16.42 4.02
C THR A 164 -0.40 16.08 4.26
N GLN A 165 0.52 17.02 4.00
CA GLN A 165 1.96 16.82 4.16
C GLN A 165 2.42 16.57 5.60
N SER A 166 1.73 17.07 6.62
CA SER A 166 2.08 16.84 8.04
C SER A 166 1.44 15.58 8.63
N VAL A 167 0.60 14.88 7.88
CA VAL A 167 -0.04 13.63 8.31
C VAL A 167 0.91 12.45 8.12
N HIS A 168 1.16 11.66 9.15
CA HIS A 168 2.03 10.49 9.08
C HIS A 168 1.30 9.17 9.35
N HIS A 169 -0.01 9.22 9.56
CA HIS A 169 -0.84 8.04 9.70
C HIS A 169 -2.28 8.33 9.29
N ILE A 170 -2.91 7.38 8.58
CA ILE A 170 -4.34 7.36 8.30
C ILE A 170 -4.94 5.99 8.61
N GLU A 171 -6.22 5.98 8.97
CA GLU A 171 -7.04 4.77 9.02
C GLU A 171 -8.48 5.09 8.59
N PRO A 172 -9.13 4.24 7.76
CA PRO A 172 -10.55 4.37 7.46
C PRO A 172 -11.41 4.26 8.72
N VAL A 173 -12.39 5.15 8.89
CA VAL A 173 -13.33 5.11 10.01
C VAL A 173 -14.70 4.62 9.56
N SER A 174 -15.21 5.22 8.48
CA SER A 174 -16.50 4.91 7.88
C SER A 174 -16.39 5.13 6.36
N TRP A 175 -17.47 4.88 5.61
CA TRP A 175 -17.46 5.09 4.17
C TRP A 175 -17.20 6.57 3.86
N GLY A 176 -16.13 6.84 3.11
CA GLY A 176 -15.77 8.22 2.76
C GLY A 176 -15.10 9.01 3.89
N GLU A 177 -14.79 8.42 5.05
CA GLU A 177 -14.14 9.11 6.16
C GLU A 177 -12.83 8.46 6.58
N VAL A 178 -11.82 9.29 6.81
CA VAL A 178 -10.50 8.86 7.30
C VAL A 178 -10.14 9.61 8.57
N ARG A 179 -9.61 8.87 9.55
CA ARG A 179 -8.90 9.45 10.68
C ARG A 179 -7.46 9.67 10.25
N HIS A 180 -6.90 10.83 10.57
CA HIS A 180 -5.51 11.17 10.31
C HIS A 180 -4.80 11.63 11.59
N LYS A 181 -3.50 11.35 11.65
CA LYS A 181 -2.63 11.74 12.77
C LYS A 181 -1.31 12.30 12.28
N ILE A 182 -0.72 13.21 13.07
CA ILE A 182 0.61 13.77 12.80
C ILE A 182 1.74 12.75 12.98
N TYR A 183 1.51 11.65 13.70
CA TYR A 183 2.34 10.45 13.76
C TYR A 183 1.48 9.29 14.30
N SER A 184 1.92 8.05 14.09
CA SER A 184 1.12 6.84 14.37
C SER A 184 0.58 6.78 15.81
N GLU A 185 1.41 7.18 16.77
CA GLU A 185 1.11 7.14 18.21
C GLU A 185 0.46 8.41 18.75
N ALA A 186 0.16 9.41 17.90
CA ALA A 186 -0.40 10.66 18.40
C ALA A 186 -1.75 10.42 19.08
N GLU A 187 -1.91 11.01 20.28
CA GLU A 187 -3.17 11.02 21.02
C GLU A 187 -4.22 11.85 20.27
N GLN A 188 -3.79 12.99 19.72
CA GLN A 188 -4.62 13.85 18.91
C GLN A 188 -4.77 13.29 17.49
N SER A 189 -6.02 13.20 17.05
CA SER A 189 -6.37 12.80 15.69
C SER A 189 -7.46 13.69 15.14
N GLY A 190 -7.41 13.99 13.84
CA GLY A 190 -8.51 14.58 13.10
C GLY A 190 -9.28 13.50 12.34
N VAL A 191 -10.56 13.72 12.09
CA VAL A 191 -11.35 12.94 11.13
C VAL A 191 -11.73 13.86 9.99
N HIS A 192 -11.54 13.38 8.76
CA HIS A 192 -11.86 14.14 7.56
C HIS A 192 -12.83 13.36 6.68
N THR A 193 -13.94 14.02 6.31
CA THR A 193 -14.94 13.51 5.38
C THR A 193 -14.55 13.85 3.95
N LEU A 194 -14.18 12.82 3.19
CA LEU A 194 -13.73 12.89 1.81
C LEU A 194 -14.90 12.84 0.83
N LEU A 195 -15.91 12.04 1.15
CA LEU A 195 -17.15 11.90 0.40
C LEU A 195 -18.32 11.97 1.37
N HIS A 196 -19.36 12.68 0.96
CA HIS A 196 -20.64 12.65 1.67
C HIS A 196 -21.44 11.50 1.06
N SER A 197 -21.98 10.61 1.89
CA SER A 197 -23.01 9.69 1.43
C SER A 197 -24.19 10.52 0.93
N GLU A 198 -24.80 10.16 -0.19
CA GLU A 198 -26.12 10.67 -0.55
C GLU A 198 -27.10 10.22 0.54
N ILE A 199 -27.42 11.13 1.47
CA ILE A 199 -28.37 10.85 2.54
C ILE A 199 -29.77 10.95 1.95
N THR A 200 -30.44 9.82 1.73
CA THR A 200 -31.90 9.78 1.78
C THR A 200 -32.28 10.00 3.24
N SER A 201 -32.90 11.15 3.52
CA SER A 201 -33.28 11.62 4.85
C SER A 201 -34.06 10.58 5.66
N ALA A 202 -33.51 10.15 6.80
CA ALA A 202 -34.28 9.72 7.97
C ALA A 202 -33.42 9.91 9.23
N GLU A 203 -34.08 10.41 10.27
CA GLU A 203 -33.55 11.09 11.46
C GLU A 203 -32.81 10.18 12.46
N SER A 204 -31.96 10.84 13.27
CA SER A 204 -31.18 10.34 14.43
C SER A 204 -32.05 9.71 15.55
N PRO A 205 -31.46 9.04 16.57
CA PRO A 205 -30.97 9.80 17.72
C PRO A 205 -29.65 9.32 18.36
N GLU A 206 -29.09 10.27 19.11
CA GLU A 206 -27.87 10.30 19.92
C GLU A 206 -27.65 9.10 20.87
N HIS A 207 -26.38 8.76 21.15
CA HIS A 207 -26.04 8.25 22.48
C HIS A 207 -24.62 8.63 22.94
N LYS A 208 -24.57 8.99 24.23
CA LYS A 208 -23.47 9.61 24.97
C LYS A 208 -22.27 8.70 25.26
N SER A 209 -21.16 9.41 25.51
CA SER A 209 -19.87 9.05 26.10
C SER A 209 -19.84 7.94 27.16
N SER A 210 -18.75 7.18 27.14
CA SER A 210 -18.24 6.43 28.30
C SER A 210 -16.71 6.31 28.20
N GLU A 211 -16.02 6.91 29.17
CA GLU A 211 -14.60 6.70 29.46
C GLU A 211 -14.34 5.24 29.83
N HIS A 212 -13.26 4.65 29.33
CA HIS A 212 -12.46 3.70 30.12
C HIS A 212 -11.03 3.61 29.60
N GLN A 213 -10.12 3.77 30.54
CA GLN A 213 -8.67 3.63 30.41
C GLN A 213 -8.29 2.17 30.13
N SER A 214 -7.33 1.97 29.23
CA SER A 214 -6.28 0.95 29.41
C SER A 214 -5.15 1.23 28.42
N THR A 215 -4.03 1.65 28.99
CA THR A 215 -2.72 1.78 28.36
C THR A 215 -2.15 0.39 28.10
N ALA A 216 -1.93 0.05 26.83
CA ALA A 216 -0.96 -0.98 26.47
C ALA A 216 -0.30 -0.58 25.17
N ALA A 217 1.04 -0.44 25.21
CA ALA A 217 1.87 -0.44 24.01
C ALA A 217 1.42 -1.61 23.13
N LYS A 218 1.01 -1.34 21.88
CA LYS A 218 0.73 -2.41 20.93
C LYS A 218 2.06 -3.01 20.53
N ASN A 219 2.46 -4.06 21.24
CA ASN A 219 3.37 -5.06 20.70
C ASN A 219 2.76 -5.53 19.37
N ILE A 220 3.42 -5.23 18.25
CA ILE A 220 3.11 -5.85 16.95
C ILE A 220 3.11 -7.35 17.22
N LYS A 221 1.96 -7.99 17.03
CA LYS A 221 1.84 -9.40 17.36
C LYS A 221 2.13 -10.21 16.12
N THR A 222 2.65 -11.39 16.41
CA THR A 222 2.74 -12.54 15.54
C THR A 222 1.37 -12.68 14.81
N GLY A 223 1.33 -12.35 13.50
CA GLY A 223 0.15 -12.39 12.62
C GLY A 223 -0.11 -11.12 11.77
N ASP A 224 0.57 -10.01 12.07
CA ASP A 224 0.32 -8.69 11.47
C ASP A 224 1.13 -8.43 10.19
N CYS A 225 0.47 -8.16 9.07
CA CYS A 225 1.12 -7.96 7.78
C CYS A 225 1.54 -6.49 7.55
N VAL A 226 2.83 -6.25 7.33
CA VAL A 226 3.39 -4.93 7.02
C VAL A 226 3.68 -4.83 5.52
N LEU A 227 2.99 -3.96 4.76
CA LEU A 227 3.34 -3.57 3.39
C LEU A 227 4.20 -2.33 3.44
N VAL A 228 5.35 -2.30 2.76
CA VAL A 228 6.29 -1.18 2.87
C VAL A 228 6.59 -0.62 1.48
N GLN A 229 6.74 0.70 1.28
CA GLN A 229 7.22 1.34 0.05
C GLN A 229 8.05 2.60 0.31
N PHE A 230 9.16 2.78 -0.39
CA PHE A 230 10.05 3.94 -0.24
C PHE A 230 10.57 4.44 -1.60
N LYS A 231 11.06 5.69 -1.65
CA LYS A 231 11.35 6.43 -2.88
C LYS A 231 12.84 6.46 -3.25
N ALA A 232 13.13 6.43 -4.57
CA ALA A 232 14.43 6.76 -5.17
C ALA A 232 14.37 7.93 -6.18
N ASN A 233 15.53 8.57 -6.41
CA ASN A 233 15.74 9.62 -7.40
C ASN A 233 15.97 9.03 -8.81
N LYS A 234 15.14 9.48 -9.76
CA LYS A 234 15.16 9.35 -11.23
C LYS A 234 15.27 7.94 -11.88
N SER A 235 14.28 7.74 -12.74
CA SER A 235 14.00 6.76 -13.80
C SER A 235 13.80 5.27 -13.45
N PHE A 236 12.60 4.81 -13.86
CA PHE A 236 12.10 3.45 -14.07
C PHE A 236 11.45 2.66 -12.92
N ARG A 237 10.12 2.52 -13.12
CA ARG A 237 9.21 1.38 -12.91
C ARG A 237 9.06 0.88 -11.47
N GLN A 238 7.83 1.06 -10.97
CA GLN A 238 7.37 0.72 -9.62
C GLN A 238 7.37 -0.79 -9.38
N PHE A 239 7.83 -1.19 -8.20
CA PHE A 239 7.72 -2.53 -7.63
C PHE A 239 7.20 -2.35 -6.19
N VAL A 240 6.40 -3.28 -5.67
CA VAL A 240 5.96 -3.30 -4.27
C VAL A 240 6.67 -4.45 -3.57
N GLY A 241 7.88 -4.19 -3.09
CA GLY A 241 8.67 -5.11 -2.27
C GLY A 241 8.46 -4.95 -0.77
N LEU A 242 9.06 -5.84 0.00
CA LEU A 242 8.82 -5.99 1.43
C LEU A 242 10.14 -6.40 2.08
N GLY A 243 10.44 -5.93 3.29
CA GLY A 243 11.70 -6.32 3.91
C GLY A 243 11.91 -5.83 5.32
N THR A 244 12.83 -6.52 5.96
CA THR A 244 13.14 -6.48 7.38
C THR A 244 14.56 -5.98 7.56
N GLY A 245 14.76 -5.05 8.49
CA GLY A 245 16.07 -4.77 9.06
C GLY A 245 16.15 -5.49 10.40
N ASN A 246 17.20 -6.28 10.61
CA ASN A 246 17.75 -6.50 11.94
C ASN A 246 19.25 -6.78 11.82
N LYS A 247 20.05 -5.79 12.19
CA LYS A 247 21.28 -6.03 12.94
C LYS A 247 21.28 -5.13 14.16
N VAL A 248 21.35 -5.82 15.29
CA VAL A 248 21.60 -5.32 16.64
C VAL A 248 22.85 -4.44 16.62
N LEU A 249 22.71 -3.16 16.94
CA LEU A 249 23.85 -2.38 17.44
C LEU A 249 24.01 -2.72 18.92
N LYS A 250 24.97 -3.61 19.22
CA LYS A 250 25.58 -3.64 20.54
C LYS A 250 26.25 -2.29 20.75
N LYS A 251 25.96 -1.64 21.88
CA LYS A 251 26.84 -0.61 22.45
C LYS A 251 28.17 -1.29 22.79
N GLU A 252 29.26 -0.73 22.28
CA GLU A 252 30.51 -0.67 23.04
C GLU A 252 30.42 0.51 24.02
#